data_AF-A0A4V2E6T5-F1
#
_entry.id   AF-A0A4V2E6T5-F1
#
_cell.length_a   1.000
_cell.length_b   1.000
_cell.length_c   1.000
_cell.angle_alpha   90.00
_cell.angle_beta   90.00
_cell.angle_gamma   90.00
#
_symmetry.space_group_name_H-M   'P 1'
#
loop_
_entity.id
_entity.type
_entity.pdbx_description
1 polymer ?
#
loop_
_entity_poly.entity_id
_entity_poly.type
_entity_poly.pdbx_seq_one_letter_code
_entity_poly.pdbx_strand_id
1 'polypeptide(L)'
;CHTDRCPTGVATQDPTRARALYVPLKIDRVQNYHQATLHSLTELIAAAGLEHPQQLRPIHFSQRRSTTQVQSFAQLYPALRPGELLEGTEDPRFRDGWRMARSETFQPAL
;
A
#
# COMPACT_ATOMS: atom_id res chain seq x y z
N CYS A 1 -0.18 22.14 -7.26
CA CYS A 1 0.74 21.44 -8.18
C CYS A 1 0.27 21.53 -9.62
N HIS A 2 -0.93 21.05 -9.96
CA HIS A 2 -1.43 21.00 -11.35
C HIS A 2 -1.55 22.36 -12.09
N THR A 3 -1.53 23.49 -11.37
CA THR A 3 -1.63 24.84 -11.95
C THR A 3 -0.28 25.50 -12.23
N ASP A 4 0.83 24.80 -11.99
CA ASP A 4 2.21 25.33 -12.13
C ASP A 4 2.58 26.50 -11.19
N ARG A 5 1.68 26.94 -10.30
CA ARG A 5 1.86 28.08 -9.39
C ARG A 5 2.37 27.69 -8.00
N CYS A 6 3.26 26.71 -7.91
CA CYS A 6 3.76 26.22 -6.62
C CYS A 6 4.60 27.31 -5.90
N PRO A 7 4.19 27.77 -4.70
CA PRO A 7 4.89 28.86 -4.00
C PRO A 7 6.24 28.43 -3.41
N THR A 8 6.43 27.13 -3.19
CA THR A 8 7.68 26.58 -2.62
C THR A 8 8.68 26.14 -3.69
N GLY A 9 8.36 26.34 -4.97
CA GLY A 9 9.23 25.98 -6.10
C GLY A 9 9.37 24.48 -6.37
N VAL A 10 8.65 23.61 -5.64
CA VAL A 10 8.78 22.14 -5.77
C VAL A 10 8.11 21.61 -7.04
N ALA A 11 6.88 22.04 -7.30
CA ALA A 11 6.07 21.54 -8.42
C ALA A 11 5.76 22.67 -9.40
N THR A 12 6.80 23.17 -10.07
CA THR A 12 6.69 24.23 -11.08
C THR A 12 7.75 24.07 -12.18
N GLN A 13 7.42 24.49 -13.40
CA GLN A 13 8.35 24.63 -14.53
C GLN A 13 8.82 26.09 -14.71
N ASP A 14 8.22 27.04 -13.98
CA ASP A 14 8.63 28.45 -13.98
C ASP A 14 9.99 28.61 -13.27
N PRO A 15 11.05 29.04 -13.97
CA PRO A 15 12.39 29.14 -13.40
C PRO A 15 12.51 30.21 -12.33
N THR A 16 11.61 31.20 -12.29
CA THR A 16 11.61 32.22 -11.24
C THR A 16 11.05 31.65 -9.93
N ARG A 17 10.02 30.80 -10.01
CA ARG A 17 9.41 30.13 -8.86
C ARG A 17 10.28 29.01 -8.33
N ALA A 18 10.96 28.27 -9.21
CA ALA A 18 11.88 27.20 -8.82
C ALA A 18 12.98 27.69 -7.86
N ARG A 19 13.38 28.97 -7.93
CA ARG A 19 14.36 29.58 -7.02
C ARG A 19 13.93 29.57 -5.55
N ALA A 20 12.64 29.44 -5.26
CA ALA A 20 12.15 29.28 -3.88
C ALA A 20 12.57 27.94 -3.26
N LEU A 21 12.99 26.95 -4.06
CA LEU A 21 13.51 25.68 -3.58
C LEU A 21 14.99 25.80 -3.20
N TYR A 22 15.27 25.93 -1.90
CA TYR A 22 16.64 25.92 -1.39
C TYR A 22 17.14 24.48 -1.15
N VAL A 23 17.78 23.89 -2.16
CA VAL A 23 18.22 22.49 -2.18
C VAL A 23 19.09 22.09 -0.99
N PRO A 24 20.12 22.86 -0.58
CA PRO A 24 20.99 22.45 0.54
C PRO A 24 20.22 22.14 1.83
N LEU A 25 19.23 22.96 2.20
CA LEU A 25 18.38 22.69 3.37
C LEU A 25 17.44 21.49 3.17
N LYS A 26 16.99 21.25 1.93
CA LYS A 26 16.10 20.12 1.65
C LYS A 26 16.82 18.78 1.77
N ILE A 27 18.12 18.73 1.49
CA ILE A 27 18.94 17.53 1.69
C ILE A 27 18.84 17.07 3.16
N ASP A 28 19.17 17.96 4.09
CA ASP A 28 19.13 17.66 5.53
C ASP A 28 17.72 17.25 5.98
N ARG A 29 16.70 17.95 5.48
CA ARG A 29 15.30 17.63 5.82
C ARG A 29 14.87 16.27 5.30
N VAL A 30 15.26 15.89 4.09
CA VAL A 30 14.95 14.57 3.52
C VAL A 30 15.68 13.48 4.29
N GLN A 31 16.96 13.69 4.62
CA GLN A 31 17.72 12.76 5.46
C GLN A 31 17.04 12.57 6.81
N ASN A 32 16.73 13.66 7.52
CA ASN A 32 16.10 13.60 8.84
C ASN A 32 14.72 12.94 8.78
N TYR A 33 13.93 13.24 7.76
CA TYR A 33 12.63 12.60 7.54
C TYR A 33 12.78 11.09 7.31
N HIS A 34 13.74 10.67 6.49
CA HIS A 34 13.99 9.25 6.23
C HIS A 34 14.44 8.51 7.49
N GLN A 35 15.38 9.08 8.24
CA GLN A 35 15.86 8.52 9.51
C GLN A 35 14.72 8.39 10.53
N ALA A 36 13.92 9.43 10.73
CA ALA A 36 12.75 9.39 11.60
C ALA A 36 11.72 8.34 11.14
N THR A 37 11.50 8.22 9.82
CA THR A 37 10.59 7.21 9.25
C THR A 37 11.06 5.79 9.57
N LEU A 38 12.36 5.50 9.40
CA LEU A 38 12.92 4.19 9.72
C LEU A 38 12.89 3.89 11.22
N HIS A 39 13.14 4.90 12.05
CA HIS A 39 13.03 4.77 13.50
C HIS A 39 11.60 4.40 13.93
N SER A 40 10.60 5.17 13.49
CA SER A 40 9.20 4.87 13.80
C SER A 40 8.75 3.52 13.23
N LEU A 41 9.21 3.14 12.04
CA LEU A 41 8.95 1.81 11.50
C LEU A 41 9.52 0.73 12.42
N THR A 42 10.75 0.90 12.92
CA THR A 42 11.40 -0.07 13.82
C THR A 42 10.62 -0.23 15.12
N GLU A 43 10.15 0.87 15.72
CA GLU A 43 9.30 0.82 16.92
C GLU A 43 8.00 0.05 16.67
N LEU A 44 7.34 0.28 15.52
CA LEU A 44 6.11 -0.43 15.16
C LEU A 44 6.36 -1.94 14.93
N ILE A 45 7.45 -2.30 14.27
CA ILE A 45 7.83 -3.70 14.02
C ILE A 45 8.11 -4.41 15.35
N ALA A 46 8.88 -3.79 16.25
CA ALA A 46 9.17 -4.35 17.56
C ALA A 46 7.89 -4.46 18.43
N ALA A 47 7.02 -3.45 18.41
CA ALA A 47 5.74 -3.47 19.12
C ALA A 47 4.79 -4.56 18.60
N ALA A 48 4.89 -4.91 17.31
CA ALA A 48 4.18 -6.04 16.72
C ALA A 48 4.81 -7.41 17.04
N GLY A 49 5.93 -7.45 17.78
CA GLY A 49 6.65 -8.68 18.11
C GLY A 49 7.43 -9.27 16.94
N LEU A 50 7.82 -8.45 15.96
CA LEU A 50 8.52 -8.86 14.75
C LEU A 50 9.96 -8.35 14.77
N GLU A 51 10.83 -9.03 14.03
CA GLU A 51 12.25 -8.65 13.87
C GLU A 51 12.49 -7.87 12.57
N HIS A 52 11.66 -8.08 11.55
CA HIS A 52 11.82 -7.46 10.24
C HIS A 52 10.48 -7.10 9.60
N PRO A 53 10.34 -5.95 8.90
CA PRO A 53 9.08 -5.53 8.28
C PRO A 53 8.51 -6.52 7.25
N GLN A 54 9.34 -7.35 6.62
CA GLN A 54 8.84 -8.41 5.71
C GLN A 54 8.04 -9.52 6.42
N GLN A 55 8.12 -9.61 7.75
CA GLN A 55 7.32 -10.55 8.53
C GLN A 55 5.88 -10.04 8.76
N LEU A 56 5.56 -8.80 8.36
CA LEU A 56 4.20 -8.29 8.43
C LEU A 56 3.25 -9.14 7.57
N ARG A 57 2.37 -9.85 8.26
CA ARG A 57 1.21 -10.57 7.71
C ARG A 57 -0.09 -9.78 7.92
N PRO A 58 -1.17 -10.09 7.16
CA PRO A 58 -2.50 -9.48 7.35
C PRO A 58 -3.06 -9.58 8.79
N ILE A 59 -2.60 -10.53 9.60
CA ILE A 59 -3.05 -10.64 10.99
C ILE A 59 -2.62 -9.44 11.86
N HIS A 60 -1.54 -8.72 11.49
CA HIS A 60 -1.04 -7.57 12.25
C HIS A 60 -1.80 -6.27 11.97
N PHE A 61 -2.71 -6.25 11.00
CA PHE A 61 -3.49 -5.07 10.62
C PHE A 61 -4.94 -5.24 11.02
N SER A 62 -5.51 -4.21 11.65
CA SER A 62 -6.92 -4.17 12.02
C SER A 62 -7.63 -3.04 11.29
N GLN A 63 -8.80 -3.32 10.71
CA GLN A 63 -9.71 -2.32 10.14
C GLN A 63 -10.93 -2.14 11.03
N ARG A 64 -11.23 -0.88 11.38
CA ARG A 64 -12.53 -0.52 11.93
C ARG A 64 -13.55 -0.41 10.79
N ARG A 65 -14.54 -1.30 10.77
CA ARG A 65 -15.60 -1.40 9.74
C ARG A 65 -16.85 -0.60 10.13
N SER A 66 -17.10 -0.47 11.42
CA SER A 66 -18.18 0.34 11.98
C SER A 66 -17.75 0.89 13.35
N THR A 67 -18.63 1.63 14.00
CA THR A 67 -18.38 2.10 15.38
C THR A 67 -18.12 0.95 16.35
N THR A 68 -18.76 -0.21 16.14
CA THR A 68 -18.72 -1.38 17.02
C THR A 68 -17.88 -2.54 16.49
N GLN A 69 -17.50 -2.52 15.20
CA GLN A 69 -16.83 -3.66 14.56
C GLN A 69 -15.40 -3.32 14.15
N VAL A 70 -14.46 -4.11 14.66
CA VAL A 70 -13.06 -4.14 14.25
C VAL A 70 -12.73 -5.57 13.80
N GLN A 71 -12.10 -5.71 12.64
CA GLN A 71 -11.70 -7.01 12.09
C GLN A 71 -10.24 -6.93 11.62
N SER A 72 -9.50 -8.04 11.72
CA SER A 72 -8.15 -8.10 11.16
C SER A 72 -8.19 -8.21 9.64
N PHE A 73 -7.13 -7.79 8.95
CA PHE A 73 -7.04 -7.96 7.51
C PHE A 73 -7.02 -9.44 7.13
N ALA A 74 -6.55 -10.33 8.00
CA ALA A 74 -6.63 -11.78 7.77
C ALA A 74 -8.09 -12.28 7.69
N GLN A 75 -9.00 -11.68 8.46
CA GLN A 75 -10.44 -12.01 8.40
C GLN A 75 -11.11 -11.39 7.18
N LEU A 76 -10.73 -10.17 6.83
CA LEU A 76 -11.32 -9.44 5.70
C LEU A 76 -10.82 -9.97 4.34
N TYR A 77 -9.57 -10.41 4.30
CA TYR A 77 -8.86 -10.87 3.12
C TYR A 77 -8.22 -12.23 3.41
N PRO A 78 -9.02 -13.30 3.56
CA PRO A 78 -8.48 -14.63 3.79
C PRO A 78 -7.52 -15.02 2.65
N ALA A 79 -6.44 -15.70 2.99
CA ALA A 79 -5.49 -16.18 1.99
C ALA A 79 -6.11 -17.35 1.21
N LEU A 80 -5.87 -17.39 -0.10
CA LEU A 80 -6.16 -18.55 -0.91
C LEU A 80 -5.14 -19.64 -0.63
N ARG A 81 -5.55 -20.90 -0.79
CA ARG A 81 -4.60 -22.01 -0.74
C ARG A 81 -3.67 -21.95 -1.95
N PRO A 82 -2.39 -22.37 -1.81
CA PRO A 82 -1.53 -22.53 -2.97
C PRO A 82 -2.21 -23.40 -4.03
N GLY A 83 -2.20 -22.96 -5.29
CA GLY A 83 -2.84 -23.68 -6.40
C GLY A 83 -4.36 -23.54 -6.50
N GLU A 84 -5.03 -22.84 -5.57
CA GLU A 84 -6.50 -22.76 -5.58
C GLU A 84 -7.07 -22.11 -6.85
N LEU A 85 -6.39 -21.09 -7.37
CA LEU A 85 -6.74 -20.47 -8.66
C LEU A 85 -6.17 -21.23 -9.87
N LEU A 86 -5.59 -22.41 -9.69
CA LEU A 86 -5.20 -23.28 -10.80
C LEU A 86 -6.15 -24.48 -10.89
N GLU A 87 -6.56 -25.00 -9.73
CA GLU A 87 -7.44 -26.16 -9.62
C GLU A 87 -8.93 -25.80 -9.66
N GLY A 88 -9.28 -24.57 -9.29
CA GLY A 88 -10.65 -24.14 -9.08
C GLY A 88 -10.87 -23.59 -7.68
N THR A 89 -11.55 -22.45 -7.59
CA THR A 89 -11.86 -21.78 -6.33
C THR A 89 -13.36 -21.68 -6.12
N GLU A 90 -13.78 -21.96 -4.89
CA GLU A 90 -15.14 -21.66 -4.39
C GLU A 90 -15.15 -20.43 -3.48
N ASP A 91 -14.00 -19.75 -3.35
CA ASP A 91 -13.90 -18.50 -2.61
C ASP A 91 -14.84 -17.46 -3.24
N PRO A 92 -15.81 -16.92 -2.49
CA PRO A 92 -16.82 -16.02 -3.04
C PRO A 92 -16.25 -14.79 -3.76
N ARG A 93 -15.02 -14.37 -3.44
CA ARG A 93 -14.36 -13.22 -4.08
C ARG A 93 -13.93 -13.52 -5.52
N PHE A 94 -13.65 -14.78 -5.83
CA PHE A 94 -13.03 -15.19 -7.09
C PHE A 94 -13.86 -16.19 -7.89
N ARG A 95 -14.73 -16.97 -7.24
CA ARG A 95 -15.51 -18.06 -7.83
C ARG A 95 -16.20 -17.70 -9.12
N ASP A 96 -16.98 -16.62 -9.13
CA ASP A 96 -17.81 -16.28 -10.29
C ASP A 96 -16.94 -15.79 -11.46
N GLY A 97 -15.91 -14.98 -11.18
CA GLY A 97 -14.92 -14.58 -12.18
C GLY A 97 -14.07 -15.75 -12.70
N TRP A 98 -13.74 -16.72 -11.84
CA TRP A 98 -12.99 -17.90 -12.21
C TRP A 98 -13.79 -18.82 -13.14
N ARG A 99 -15.08 -19.04 -12.85
CA ARG A 99 -15.98 -19.83 -13.72
C ARG A 99 -16.16 -19.20 -15.10
N MET A 100 -16.11 -17.87 -15.18
CA MET A 100 -16.19 -17.15 -16.45
C MET A 100 -14.85 -17.14 -17.21
N ALA A 101 -13.73 -17.36 -16.53
CA ALA A 101 -12.40 -17.22 -17.12
C ALA A 101 -12.08 -18.35 -18.09
N ARG A 102 -11.41 -18.01 -19.19
CA ARG A 102 -10.86 -18.96 -20.17
C ARG A 102 -9.44 -18.52 -20.50
N SER A 103 -8.49 -19.45 -20.51
CA SER A 103 -7.09 -19.14 -20.83
C SER A 103 -6.89 -18.66 -22.27
N GLU A 104 -7.79 -19.09 -23.17
CA GLU A 104 -7.60 -18.94 -24.62
C GLU A 104 -8.27 -17.69 -25.17
N THR A 105 -9.07 -16.98 -24.36
CA THR A 105 -9.85 -15.83 -24.80
C THR A 105 -10.26 -14.92 -23.65
N PHE A 106 -10.35 -13.62 -23.92
CA PHE A 106 -10.87 -12.62 -22.98
C PHE A 106 -12.41 -12.58 -22.91
N GLN A 107 -13.10 -13.36 -23.75
CA GLN A 107 -14.56 -13.48 -23.70
C GLN A 107 -14.98 -14.44 -22.56
N PRO A 108 -16.07 -14.16 -21.82
CA PRO A 108 -16.50 -15.01 -20.72
C PRO A 108 -17.03 -16.38 -21.20
N ALA A 109 -16.89 -17.40 -20.37
CA ALA A 109 -17.64 -18.64 -20.50
C ALA A 109 -19.13 -18.38 -20.18
N LEU A 110 -20.03 -18.90 -21.03
CA LEU A 110 -21.49 -18.82 -20.86
C LEU A 110 -21.97 -19.86 -19.85
#